data_AF-A0A2M8PVW0-F1
#
_entry.id   AF-A0A2M8PVW0-F1
#
_cell.length_a   1.000
_cell.length_b   1.000
_cell.length_c   1.000
_cell.angle_alpha   90.00
_cell.angle_beta   90.00
_cell.angle_gamma   90.00
#
_symmetry.space_group_name_H-M   'P 1'
#
loop_
_entity.id
_entity.type
_entity.pdbx_description
1 polymer ?
#
loop_
_entity_poly.entity_id
_entity_poly.type
_entity_poly.pdbx_seq_one_letter_code
_entity_poly.pdbx_strand_id
1 'polypeptide(L)'
;MPKIRSITYFGNLTLETIEDTLTQAGIFLKAASNAFCDYGVQTRRFASQPFPQWIPKAELLPQQGQRIFALAQAAGIDYVSLGTVRPEDAPAYVEAIASLFATQSGVFATVSIADREHGLSLPMIQRAAQLIDNVSRITPDGMTNLYLAALANCSHGSPFFPIAYHDGGEPTFALAIQAADLAVQVFRSAESPAIACQQLTTRIQQFTDALTPIAESLAAQYEVQFGGFDFSLAPYPLDDESLGAALEYIAGPIGNGGLVTAASLIMTAIDMAQFKRTGFCGLMLPVLEDSVLARRAAEGKLQVQDLLMLSAVCGTGLDCIPLAGDVGVEALENLLLDVAALSLRLNKPLTARLMPFPNKRVGDELNFDFEFFANSKVMYVPQKRHFNLNTSDYIPIVSRR
;
A
#
# COMPACT_ATOMS: atom_id res chain seq x y z
N MET A 1 -15.55 11.90 11.04
CA MET A 1 -15.47 12.51 9.69
C MET A 1 -14.16 12.03 9.14
N PRO A 2 -14.13 11.49 7.90
CA PRO A 2 -12.91 10.95 7.32
C PRO A 2 -11.78 11.97 7.31
N LYS A 3 -10.55 11.49 7.49
CA LYS A 3 -9.33 12.30 7.47
C LYS A 3 -8.61 12.12 6.13
N ILE A 4 -7.82 13.13 5.73
CA ILE A 4 -6.89 12.97 4.60
C ILE A 4 -5.61 12.30 5.13
N ARG A 5 -5.47 11.01 4.85
CA ARG A 5 -4.28 10.20 5.23
C ARG A 5 -3.01 10.78 4.61
N SER A 6 -3.10 11.13 3.34
CA SER A 6 -2.00 11.83 2.67
C SER A 6 -2.43 12.67 1.49
N ILE A 7 -1.66 13.74 1.28
CA ILE A 7 -1.57 14.45 0.01
C ILE A 7 -0.26 14.00 -0.63
N THR A 8 -0.34 13.35 -1.79
CA THR A 8 0.84 12.84 -2.50
C THR A 8 1.05 13.64 -3.77
N TYR A 9 2.20 14.28 -3.90
CA TYR A 9 2.67 14.93 -5.12
C TYR A 9 3.49 13.95 -5.95
N PHE A 10 3.17 13.85 -7.23
CA PHE A 10 3.85 13.03 -8.22
C PHE A 10 4.65 13.96 -9.12
N GLY A 11 5.96 13.75 -9.19
CA GLY A 11 6.84 14.59 -10.00
C GLY A 11 8.11 13.86 -10.40
N ASN A 12 8.71 14.33 -11.49
CA ASN A 12 9.91 13.73 -12.05
C ASN A 12 11.17 14.23 -11.37
N LEU A 13 12.07 13.30 -11.04
CA LEU A 13 13.41 13.61 -10.57
C LEU A 13 14.45 13.34 -11.67
N THR A 14 15.46 14.21 -11.76
CA THR A 14 16.76 13.91 -12.37
C THR A 14 17.85 14.27 -11.37
N LEU A 15 19.08 13.77 -11.54
CA LEU A 15 20.18 14.05 -10.61
C LEU A 15 20.47 15.55 -10.45
N GLU A 16 20.21 16.32 -11.50
CA GLU A 16 20.40 17.76 -11.59
C GLU A 16 19.27 18.55 -10.91
N THR A 17 18.02 18.09 -11.00
CA THR A 17 16.84 18.87 -10.57
C THR A 17 16.23 18.41 -9.23
N ILE A 18 16.84 17.44 -8.52
CA ILE A 18 16.27 16.87 -7.28
C ILE A 18 15.82 17.96 -6.30
N GLU A 19 16.70 18.93 -6.03
CA GLU A 19 16.46 19.98 -5.03
C GLU A 19 15.34 20.93 -5.46
N ASP A 20 15.37 21.39 -6.71
CA ASP A 20 14.36 22.29 -7.26
C ASP A 20 12.98 21.62 -7.28
N THR A 21 12.90 20.38 -7.76
CA THR A 21 11.63 19.62 -7.81
C THR A 21 11.05 19.41 -6.41
N LEU A 22 11.86 18.96 -5.44
CA LEU A 22 11.38 18.72 -4.07
C LEU A 22 10.99 20.02 -3.37
N THR A 23 11.71 21.11 -3.62
CA THR A 23 11.36 22.43 -3.09
C THR A 23 10.00 22.89 -3.62
N GLN A 24 9.77 22.76 -4.94
CA GLN A 24 8.49 23.13 -5.55
C GLN A 24 7.34 22.24 -5.06
N ALA A 25 7.57 20.94 -4.95
CA ALA A 25 6.60 20.01 -4.37
C ALA A 25 6.28 20.36 -2.90
N GLY A 26 7.29 20.73 -2.11
CA GLY A 26 7.12 21.16 -0.71
C GLY A 26 6.27 22.43 -0.58
N ILE A 27 6.48 23.42 -1.46
CA ILE A 27 5.65 24.64 -1.53
C ILE A 27 4.19 24.26 -1.80
N PHE A 28 3.95 23.44 -2.82
CA PHE A 28 2.60 22.98 -3.15
C PHE A 28 1.97 22.20 -1.99
N LEU A 29 2.66 21.20 -1.44
CA LEU A 29 2.14 20.32 -0.39
C LEU A 29 1.80 21.09 0.88
N LYS A 30 2.58 22.13 1.22
CA LYS A 30 2.26 23.04 2.33
C LYS A 30 0.99 23.84 2.04
N ALA A 31 0.85 24.40 0.85
CA ALA A 31 -0.35 25.14 0.46
C ALA A 31 -1.60 24.24 0.44
N ALA A 32 -1.49 23.04 -0.14
CA ALA A 32 -2.56 22.05 -0.17
C ALA A 32 -2.97 21.63 1.25
N SER A 33 -2.01 21.37 2.14
CA SER A 33 -2.31 21.02 3.53
C SER A 33 -3.06 22.13 4.28
N ASN A 34 -2.70 23.38 4.03
CA ASN A 34 -3.42 24.53 4.59
C ASN A 34 -4.84 24.66 4.02
N ALA A 35 -5.03 24.40 2.73
CA ALA A 35 -6.33 24.48 2.08
C ALA A 35 -7.29 23.37 2.54
N PHE A 36 -6.75 22.21 2.95
CA PHE A 36 -7.51 21.08 3.48
C PHE A 36 -7.45 20.96 5.01
N CYS A 37 -7.07 22.02 5.74
CA CYS A 37 -6.81 21.93 7.19
C CYS A 37 -8.02 21.41 8.00
N ASP A 38 -9.24 21.74 7.59
CA ASP A 38 -10.49 21.31 8.22
C ASP A 38 -10.75 19.78 8.09
N TYR A 39 -10.04 19.09 7.20
CA TYR A 39 -10.17 17.65 6.95
C TYR A 39 -9.05 16.81 7.58
N GLY A 40 -8.18 17.41 8.40
CA GLY A 40 -7.15 16.70 9.15
C GLY A 40 -6.14 15.96 8.27
N VAL A 41 -5.28 16.72 7.58
CA VAL A 41 -4.18 16.17 6.77
C VAL A 41 -3.09 15.59 7.67
N GLN A 42 -2.84 14.28 7.53
CA GLN A 42 -1.85 13.58 8.38
C GLN A 42 -0.44 13.65 7.81
N THR A 43 -0.26 13.44 6.51
CA THR A 43 1.08 13.39 5.89
C THR A 43 1.10 14.03 4.49
N ARG A 44 2.25 14.62 4.15
CA ARG A 44 2.61 15.18 2.85
C ARG A 44 3.67 14.29 2.23
N ARG A 45 3.44 13.81 1.02
CA ARG A 45 4.28 12.78 0.40
C ARG A 45 4.70 13.18 -1.00
N PHE A 46 5.84 12.67 -1.43
CA PHE A 46 6.32 12.78 -2.80
C PHE A 46 6.54 11.39 -3.40
N ALA A 47 6.17 11.19 -4.65
CA ALA A 47 6.44 9.96 -5.39
C ALA A 47 7.07 10.28 -6.75
N SER A 48 8.26 9.73 -7.01
CA SER A 48 8.94 9.87 -8.28
C SER A 48 8.49 8.83 -9.30
N GLN A 49 8.90 9.02 -10.55
CA GLN A 49 8.91 7.98 -11.55
C GLN A 49 9.89 6.85 -11.16
N PRO A 50 9.76 5.63 -11.72
CA PRO A 50 10.64 4.49 -11.43
C PRO A 50 12.12 4.89 -11.41
N PHE A 51 12.76 4.76 -10.25
CA PHE A 51 14.15 5.21 -10.08
C PHE A 51 15.19 4.62 -11.04
N PRO A 52 15.04 3.41 -11.61
CA PRO A 52 15.94 2.95 -12.67
C PRO A 52 15.95 3.86 -13.91
N GLN A 53 14.95 4.71 -14.11
CA GLN A 53 14.85 5.62 -15.26
C GLN A 53 15.72 6.87 -15.14
N TRP A 54 16.11 7.27 -13.91
CA TRP A 54 16.83 8.54 -13.68
C TRP A 54 18.03 8.42 -12.73
N ILE A 55 18.19 7.27 -12.05
CA ILE A 55 19.43 6.89 -11.40
C ILE A 55 20.19 5.97 -12.37
N PRO A 56 21.28 6.43 -13.01
CA PRO A 56 21.91 5.71 -14.12
C PRO A 56 22.63 4.42 -13.71
N LYS A 57 22.96 4.27 -12.42
CA LYS A 57 23.62 3.09 -11.87
C LYS A 57 23.07 2.75 -10.50
N ALA A 58 22.75 1.48 -10.28
CA ALA A 58 22.21 0.99 -9.01
C ALA A 58 23.10 1.31 -7.78
N GLU A 59 24.43 1.36 -7.96
CA GLU A 59 25.40 1.70 -6.90
C GLU A 59 25.21 3.11 -6.31
N LEU A 60 24.58 4.02 -7.04
CA LEU A 60 24.32 5.39 -6.59
C LEU A 60 23.07 5.49 -5.71
N LEU A 61 22.20 4.47 -5.71
CA LEU A 61 20.90 4.51 -5.04
C LEU A 61 20.99 4.86 -3.55
N PRO A 62 21.91 4.29 -2.73
CA PRO A 62 22.00 4.64 -1.32
C PRO A 62 22.36 6.11 -1.09
N GLN A 63 23.37 6.62 -1.81
CA GLN A 63 23.79 8.01 -1.70
C GLN A 63 22.70 8.97 -2.14
N GLN A 64 22.02 8.68 -3.27
CA GLN A 64 20.92 9.52 -3.74
C GLN A 64 19.71 9.45 -2.81
N GLY A 65 19.39 8.27 -2.27
CA GLY A 65 18.33 8.11 -1.27
C GLY A 65 18.53 8.97 -0.03
N GLN A 66 19.75 9.01 0.53
CA GLN A 66 20.08 9.90 1.65
C GLN A 66 19.92 11.38 1.28
N ARG A 67 20.43 11.79 0.10
CA ARG A 67 20.30 13.17 -0.40
C ARG A 67 18.83 13.56 -0.56
N ILE A 68 18.02 12.71 -1.18
CA ILE A 68 16.60 12.94 -1.43
C ILE A 68 15.83 13.04 -0.13
N PHE A 69 16.07 12.14 0.82
CA PHE A 69 15.41 12.18 2.11
C PHE A 69 15.71 13.48 2.85
N ALA A 70 16.98 13.90 2.89
CA ALA A 70 17.38 15.16 3.53
C ALA A 70 16.71 16.39 2.87
N LEU A 71 16.71 16.45 1.54
CA LEU A 71 16.07 17.54 0.79
C LEU A 71 14.54 17.54 0.96
N ALA A 72 13.91 16.37 0.95
CA ALA A 72 12.48 16.22 1.17
C ALA A 72 12.07 16.70 2.57
N GLN A 73 12.81 16.31 3.60
CA GLN A 73 12.57 16.77 4.97
C GLN A 73 12.75 18.29 5.10
N ALA A 74 13.79 18.86 4.47
CA ALA A 74 13.98 20.31 4.43
C ALA A 74 12.83 21.06 3.72
N ALA A 75 12.22 20.43 2.72
CA ALA A 75 11.02 20.93 2.02
C ALA A 75 9.70 20.66 2.76
N GLY A 76 9.74 19.98 3.91
CA GLY A 76 8.55 19.59 4.68
C GLY A 76 7.74 18.47 4.03
N ILE A 77 8.41 17.53 3.38
CA ILE A 77 7.80 16.31 2.82
C ILE A 77 8.12 15.16 3.78
N ASP A 78 7.07 14.53 4.31
CA ASP A 78 7.19 13.56 5.39
C ASP A 78 7.75 12.22 4.89
N TYR A 79 7.35 11.79 3.69
CA TYR A 79 7.80 10.54 3.06
C TYR A 79 8.01 10.67 1.55
N VAL A 80 8.98 9.91 1.03
CA VAL A 80 9.29 9.84 -0.40
C VAL A 80 9.18 8.42 -0.91
N SER A 81 8.54 8.20 -2.05
CA SER A 81 8.66 6.97 -2.82
C SER A 81 9.55 7.21 -4.05
N LEU A 82 10.57 6.37 -4.23
CA LEU A 82 11.42 6.38 -5.43
C LEU A 82 10.79 5.62 -6.61
N GLY A 83 9.60 5.06 -6.40
CA GLY A 83 8.91 4.22 -7.37
C GLY A 83 9.43 2.79 -7.39
N THR A 84 9.22 2.13 -8.53
CA THR A 84 9.31 0.67 -8.65
C THR A 84 10.46 0.22 -9.54
N VAL A 85 11.08 -0.91 -9.22
CA VAL A 85 11.90 -1.66 -10.18
C VAL A 85 10.98 -2.55 -11.01
N ARG A 86 11.06 -2.46 -12.33
CA ARG A 86 10.21 -3.21 -13.26
C ARG A 86 10.94 -4.44 -13.80
N PRO A 87 10.23 -5.44 -14.34
CA PRO A 87 10.85 -6.67 -14.84
C PRO A 87 11.92 -6.45 -15.94
N GLU A 88 11.80 -5.39 -16.72
CA GLU A 88 12.76 -4.99 -17.76
C GLU A 88 14.01 -4.25 -17.23
N ASP A 89 13.96 -3.75 -15.99
CA ASP A 89 15.08 -3.01 -15.41
C ASP A 89 16.20 -3.96 -14.97
N ALA A 90 17.43 -3.45 -14.86
CA ALA A 90 18.57 -4.27 -14.49
C ALA A 90 18.40 -4.88 -13.07
N PRO A 91 18.63 -6.20 -12.88
CA PRO A 91 18.49 -6.87 -11.58
C PRO A 91 19.22 -6.21 -10.40
N ALA A 92 20.36 -5.57 -10.68
CA ALA A 92 21.16 -4.85 -9.69
C ALA A 92 20.37 -3.75 -8.95
N TYR A 93 19.32 -3.19 -9.56
CA TYR A 93 18.46 -2.21 -8.88
C TYR A 93 17.65 -2.82 -7.74
N VAL A 94 17.21 -4.09 -7.86
CA VAL A 94 16.51 -4.78 -6.77
C VAL A 94 17.47 -5.00 -5.60
N GLU A 95 18.70 -5.42 -5.89
CA GLU A 95 19.75 -5.66 -4.88
C GLU A 95 20.15 -4.37 -4.15
N ALA A 96 20.20 -3.25 -4.87
CA ALA A 96 20.55 -1.95 -4.31
C ALA A 96 19.50 -1.42 -3.30
N ILE A 97 18.24 -1.88 -3.34
CA ILE A 97 17.19 -1.46 -2.39
C ILE A 97 17.57 -1.82 -0.94
N ALA A 98 18.20 -2.98 -0.70
CA ALA A 98 18.67 -3.33 0.64
C ALA A 98 19.73 -2.34 1.14
N SER A 99 20.64 -1.93 0.26
CA SER A 99 21.67 -0.94 0.58
C SER A 99 21.07 0.45 0.81
N LEU A 100 20.03 0.84 0.06
CA LEU A 100 19.26 2.05 0.29
C LEU A 100 18.72 2.10 1.71
N PHE A 101 18.02 1.05 2.14
CA PHE A 101 17.38 1.01 3.45
C PHE A 101 18.37 0.82 4.61
N ALA A 102 19.56 0.28 4.35
CA ALA A 102 20.62 0.22 5.35
C ALA A 102 21.21 1.61 5.69
N THR A 103 20.99 2.61 4.83
CA THR A 103 21.60 3.94 4.96
C THR A 103 20.64 5.05 5.43
N GLN A 104 19.33 4.83 5.33
CA GLN A 104 18.30 5.75 5.81
C GLN A 104 16.94 5.05 5.95
N SER A 105 16.07 5.64 6.76
CA SER A 105 14.64 5.33 6.87
C SER A 105 13.80 6.50 6.35
N GLY A 106 12.61 6.23 5.80
CA GLY A 106 11.67 7.27 5.35
C GLY A 106 11.54 7.42 3.83
N VAL A 107 12.35 6.67 3.07
CA VAL A 107 12.18 6.50 1.63
C VAL A 107 11.65 5.11 1.33
N PHE A 108 10.70 5.03 0.42
CA PHE A 108 10.03 3.82 -0.03
C PHE A 108 10.55 3.42 -1.41
N ALA A 109 10.61 2.12 -1.65
CA ALA A 109 10.92 1.54 -2.95
C ALA A 109 10.14 0.23 -3.13
N THR A 110 9.75 -0.08 -4.36
CA THR A 110 8.94 -1.27 -4.65
C THR A 110 9.53 -2.10 -5.78
N VAL A 111 9.02 -3.32 -5.93
CA VAL A 111 9.43 -4.25 -7.00
C VAL A 111 8.17 -4.75 -7.70
N SER A 112 8.05 -4.51 -9.01
CA SER A 112 6.99 -5.10 -9.81
C SER A 112 7.31 -6.57 -10.12
N ILE A 113 6.42 -7.45 -9.71
CA ILE A 113 6.57 -8.91 -9.85
C ILE A 113 5.64 -9.50 -10.92
N ALA A 114 4.63 -8.75 -11.34
CA ALA A 114 3.69 -9.15 -12.37
C ALA A 114 2.96 -7.95 -13.00
N ASP A 115 2.71 -8.04 -14.29
CA ASP A 115 1.85 -7.11 -15.03
C ASP A 115 1.08 -7.84 -16.14
N ARG A 116 0.07 -7.17 -16.70
CA ARG A 116 -0.82 -7.76 -17.73
C ARG A 116 -0.10 -8.05 -19.05
N GLU A 117 0.97 -7.34 -19.34
CA GLU A 117 1.69 -7.43 -20.60
C GLU A 117 2.61 -8.66 -20.61
N HIS A 118 3.35 -8.87 -19.53
CA HIS A 118 4.38 -9.91 -19.43
C HIS A 118 3.92 -11.15 -18.64
N GLY A 119 2.85 -11.04 -17.85
CA GLY A 119 2.45 -12.07 -16.88
C GLY A 119 3.27 -11.96 -15.59
N LEU A 120 3.39 -13.07 -14.85
CA LEU A 120 4.20 -13.08 -13.62
C LEU A 120 5.65 -13.42 -13.95
N SER A 121 6.59 -12.69 -13.34
CA SER A 121 8.02 -12.86 -13.53
C SER A 121 8.61 -13.67 -12.38
N LEU A 122 8.93 -14.95 -12.61
CA LEU A 122 9.61 -15.79 -11.61
C LEU A 122 10.96 -15.22 -11.17
N PRO A 123 11.81 -14.68 -12.08
CA PRO A 123 13.06 -14.05 -11.65
C PRO A 123 12.87 -12.85 -10.71
N MET A 124 11.81 -12.06 -10.90
CA MET A 124 11.51 -10.91 -10.04
C MET A 124 10.88 -11.33 -8.71
N ILE A 125 10.01 -12.35 -8.71
CA ILE A 125 9.43 -12.92 -7.49
C ILE A 125 10.52 -13.46 -6.56
N GLN A 126 11.47 -14.24 -7.11
CA GLN A 126 12.58 -14.77 -6.32
C GLN A 126 13.44 -13.64 -5.73
N ARG A 127 13.75 -12.61 -6.53
CA ARG A 127 14.52 -11.45 -6.05
C ARG A 127 13.77 -10.65 -5.00
N ALA A 128 12.47 -10.42 -5.19
CA ALA A 128 11.63 -9.74 -4.23
C ALA A 128 11.55 -10.52 -2.90
N ALA A 129 11.41 -11.85 -2.94
CA ALA A 129 11.42 -12.70 -1.75
C ALA A 129 12.76 -12.63 -1.00
N GLN A 130 13.88 -12.72 -1.72
CA GLN A 130 15.21 -12.57 -1.12
C GLN A 130 15.43 -11.16 -0.55
N LEU A 131 14.95 -10.13 -1.24
CA LEU A 131 15.02 -8.75 -0.79
C LEU A 131 14.21 -8.56 0.51
N ILE A 132 12.99 -9.09 0.59
CA ILE A 132 12.14 -9.05 1.78
C ILE A 132 12.84 -9.70 2.98
N ASP A 133 13.49 -10.86 2.80
CA ASP A 133 14.28 -11.51 3.86
C ASP A 133 15.49 -10.65 4.27
N ASN A 134 16.25 -10.14 3.30
CA ASN A 134 17.44 -9.33 3.56
C ASN A 134 17.10 -8.03 4.30
N VAL A 135 16.05 -7.33 3.85
CA VAL A 135 15.59 -6.07 4.44
C VAL A 135 15.12 -6.28 5.88
N SER A 136 14.52 -7.42 6.19
CA SER A 136 14.04 -7.71 7.55
C SER A 136 15.16 -7.78 8.57
N ARG A 137 16.40 -8.04 8.12
CA ARG A 137 17.60 -8.19 8.96
C ARG A 137 18.40 -6.89 9.11
N ILE A 138 18.00 -5.81 8.45
CA ILE A 138 18.69 -4.52 8.52
C ILE A 138 18.57 -3.92 9.92
N THR A 139 17.37 -3.95 10.49
CA THR A 139 17.08 -3.49 11.85
C THR A 139 16.65 -4.66 12.73
N PRO A 140 17.03 -4.69 14.03
CA PRO A 140 16.66 -5.79 14.91
C PRO A 140 15.15 -5.99 15.11
N ASP A 141 14.36 -4.92 14.91
CA ASP A 141 12.90 -4.93 15.06
C ASP A 141 12.16 -5.32 13.77
N GLY A 142 12.86 -5.55 12.66
CA GLY A 142 12.27 -5.94 11.37
C GLY A 142 11.44 -4.83 10.69
N MET A 143 11.42 -3.61 11.25
CA MET A 143 10.53 -2.54 10.79
C MET A 143 10.93 -1.96 9.44
N THR A 144 12.16 -2.20 8.98
CA THR A 144 12.64 -1.72 7.68
C THR A 144 11.77 -2.23 6.52
N ASN A 145 11.13 -3.40 6.63
CA ASN A 145 10.20 -3.91 5.62
C ASN A 145 8.97 -3.02 5.39
N LEU A 146 8.65 -2.12 6.32
CA LEU A 146 7.56 -1.16 6.16
C LEU A 146 7.70 -0.32 4.88
N TYR A 147 8.95 -0.08 4.46
CA TYR A 147 9.31 0.76 3.32
C TYR A 147 9.34 0.01 1.97
N LEU A 148 9.02 -1.29 1.97
CA LEU A 148 9.10 -2.19 0.82
C LEU A 148 7.74 -2.84 0.52
N ALA A 149 7.41 -2.96 -0.77
CA ALA A 149 6.40 -3.91 -1.23
C ALA A 149 6.72 -4.49 -2.61
N ALA A 150 6.20 -5.69 -2.83
CA ALA A 150 6.06 -6.24 -4.17
C ALA A 150 4.70 -5.85 -4.77
N LEU A 151 4.69 -5.52 -6.07
CA LEU A 151 3.52 -5.01 -6.79
C LEU A 151 3.11 -5.98 -7.91
N ALA A 152 1.81 -6.19 -8.06
CA ALA A 152 1.23 -6.94 -9.17
C ALA A 152 0.08 -6.14 -9.80
N ASN A 153 0.18 -5.84 -11.10
CA ASN A 153 -0.77 -4.99 -11.85
C ASN A 153 -1.08 -3.62 -11.22
N CYS A 154 -0.18 -3.06 -10.41
CA CYS A 154 -0.35 -1.72 -9.87
C CYS A 154 -0.02 -0.68 -10.95
N SER A 155 -0.93 0.27 -11.16
CA SER A 155 -0.69 1.45 -12.01
C SER A 155 -0.08 2.60 -11.20
N HIS A 156 0.49 3.57 -11.90
CA HIS A 156 1.01 4.80 -11.32
C HIS A 156 -0.13 5.68 -10.73
N GLY A 157 0.24 6.70 -9.97
CA GLY A 157 -0.68 7.74 -9.50
C GLY A 157 -1.49 7.39 -8.25
N SER A 158 -1.29 6.22 -7.63
CA SER A 158 -1.87 5.94 -6.31
C SER A 158 -1.18 6.78 -5.23
N PRO A 159 -1.92 7.50 -4.38
CA PRO A 159 -1.36 8.30 -3.30
C PRO A 159 -0.95 7.46 -2.07
N PHE A 160 -1.32 6.17 -2.00
CA PHE A 160 -0.96 5.32 -0.88
C PHE A 160 0.47 4.78 -0.99
N PHE A 161 1.14 4.72 0.16
CA PHE A 161 2.45 4.09 0.27
C PHE A 161 2.25 2.67 0.80
N PRO A 162 3.06 1.70 0.36
CA PRO A 162 4.32 1.87 -0.40
C PRO A 162 4.18 2.02 -1.93
N ILE A 163 2.98 1.91 -2.51
CA ILE A 163 2.83 1.70 -3.96
C ILE A 163 2.98 2.94 -4.85
N ALA A 164 3.03 4.14 -4.27
CA ALA A 164 2.99 5.37 -5.03
C ALA A 164 4.20 5.49 -5.97
N TYR A 165 3.94 5.72 -7.26
CA TYR A 165 4.95 6.13 -8.23
C TYR A 165 4.31 6.97 -9.34
N HIS A 166 5.13 7.79 -10.01
CA HIS A 166 4.73 8.66 -11.12
C HIS A 166 5.02 7.99 -12.47
N ASP A 167 4.37 8.43 -13.54
CA ASP A 167 4.51 7.87 -14.89
C ASP A 167 5.57 8.54 -15.76
N GLY A 168 6.20 9.62 -15.29
CA GLY A 168 7.07 10.42 -16.15
C GLY A 168 6.38 11.65 -16.75
N GLY A 169 5.06 11.79 -16.57
CA GLY A 169 4.26 12.85 -17.19
C GLY A 169 4.29 14.18 -16.45
N GLU A 170 3.23 14.97 -16.63
CA GLU A 170 3.05 16.26 -15.96
C GLU A 170 2.88 16.09 -14.44
N PRO A 171 3.33 17.07 -13.63
CA PRO A 171 3.14 17.02 -12.19
C PRO A 171 1.68 16.86 -11.80
N THR A 172 1.42 15.93 -10.89
CA THR A 172 0.07 15.54 -10.46
C THR A 172 0.03 15.47 -8.94
N PHE A 173 -1.12 15.66 -8.33
CA PHE A 173 -1.33 15.31 -6.93
C PHE A 173 -2.61 14.50 -6.73
N ALA A 174 -2.63 13.64 -5.72
CA ALA A 174 -3.81 12.87 -5.34
C ALA A 174 -3.97 12.79 -3.83
N LEU A 175 -5.18 12.45 -3.40
CA LEU A 175 -5.58 12.40 -2.00
C LEU A 175 -5.88 10.95 -1.59
N ALA A 176 -5.20 10.47 -0.54
CA ALA A 176 -5.51 9.21 0.11
C ALA A 176 -6.44 9.47 1.30
N ILE A 177 -7.59 8.80 1.36
CA ILE A 177 -8.58 9.04 2.41
C ILE A 177 -8.58 7.91 3.46
N GLN A 178 -8.44 8.27 4.74
CA GLN A 178 -8.65 7.39 5.89
C GLN A 178 -10.14 7.46 6.27
N ALA A 179 -10.87 6.39 6.00
CA ALA A 179 -12.34 6.38 6.09
C ALA A 179 -12.92 5.07 6.65
N ALA A 180 -12.12 4.25 7.34
CA ALA A 180 -12.65 3.09 8.05
C ALA A 180 -13.69 3.49 9.11
N ASP A 181 -13.53 4.68 9.74
CA ASP A 181 -14.50 5.25 10.69
C ASP A 181 -15.89 5.40 10.07
N LEU A 182 -15.94 5.81 8.81
CA LEU A 182 -17.17 5.97 8.05
C LEU A 182 -17.90 4.64 7.88
N ALA A 183 -17.16 3.58 7.54
CA ALA A 183 -17.71 2.24 7.39
C ALA A 183 -18.23 1.71 8.73
N VAL A 184 -17.45 1.84 9.80
CA VAL A 184 -17.85 1.45 11.17
C VAL A 184 -19.15 2.14 11.56
N GLN A 185 -19.24 3.47 11.42
CA GLN A 185 -20.43 4.24 11.80
C GLN A 185 -21.68 3.79 11.02
N VAL A 186 -21.54 3.59 9.71
CA VAL A 186 -22.65 3.21 8.84
C VAL A 186 -23.14 1.79 9.15
N PHE A 187 -22.24 0.80 9.17
CA PHE A 187 -22.65 -0.60 9.36
C PHE A 187 -23.05 -0.92 10.80
N ARG A 188 -22.56 -0.19 11.80
CA ARG A 188 -23.00 -0.34 13.19
C ARG A 188 -24.45 0.11 13.43
N SER A 189 -24.93 1.09 12.67
CA SER A 189 -26.21 1.77 12.93
C SER A 189 -27.33 1.41 11.96
N ALA A 190 -27.00 0.82 10.81
CA ALA A 190 -27.95 0.53 9.77
C ALA A 190 -28.87 -0.65 10.13
N GLU A 191 -30.15 -0.54 9.74
CA GLU A 191 -31.16 -1.59 9.93
C GLU A 191 -30.91 -2.83 9.06
N SER A 192 -30.20 -2.66 7.93
CA SER A 192 -29.80 -3.76 7.05
C SER A 192 -28.52 -3.42 6.29
N PRO A 193 -27.75 -4.44 5.82
CA PRO A 193 -26.57 -4.21 5.01
C PRO A 193 -26.86 -3.44 3.71
N ALA A 194 -28.05 -3.61 3.11
CA ALA A 194 -28.42 -2.89 1.89
C ALA A 194 -28.57 -1.39 2.13
N ILE A 195 -29.21 -1.00 3.24
CA ILE A 195 -29.33 0.40 3.65
C ILE A 195 -27.94 0.98 3.97
N ALA A 196 -27.10 0.19 4.66
CA ALA A 196 -25.72 0.57 4.97
C ALA A 196 -24.90 0.86 3.70
N CYS A 197 -24.99 0.01 2.68
CA CYS A 197 -24.30 0.24 1.40
C CYS A 197 -24.72 1.56 0.75
N GLN A 198 -26.01 1.88 0.73
CA GLN A 198 -26.51 3.14 0.18
C GLN A 198 -26.02 4.35 0.97
N GLN A 199 -26.08 4.27 2.31
CA GLN A 199 -25.59 5.33 3.19
C GLN A 199 -24.09 5.57 3.02
N LEU A 200 -23.29 4.50 2.95
CA LEU A 200 -21.85 4.60 2.72
C LEU A 200 -21.56 5.25 1.36
N THR A 201 -22.25 4.80 0.30
CA THR A 201 -22.15 5.39 -1.05
C THR A 201 -22.38 6.90 -1.02
N THR A 202 -23.49 7.34 -0.42
CA THR A 202 -23.85 8.76 -0.32
C THR A 202 -22.83 9.56 0.47
N ARG A 203 -22.32 9.01 1.60
CA ARG A 203 -21.34 9.72 2.42
C ARG A 203 -19.98 9.84 1.73
N ILE A 204 -19.56 8.84 0.97
CA ILE A 204 -18.34 8.92 0.14
C ILE A 204 -18.49 10.06 -0.88
N GLN A 205 -19.59 10.08 -1.64
CA GLN A 205 -19.86 11.12 -2.63
C GLN A 205 -19.88 12.52 -1.99
N GLN A 206 -20.63 12.70 -0.91
CA GLN A 206 -20.70 13.98 -0.19
C GLN A 206 -19.33 14.48 0.26
N PHE A 207 -18.49 13.57 0.76
CA PHE A 207 -17.14 13.92 1.16
C PHE A 207 -16.31 14.35 -0.05
N THR A 208 -16.25 13.56 -1.11
CA THR A 208 -15.46 13.89 -2.30
C THR A 208 -15.95 15.14 -3.02
N ASP A 209 -17.26 15.39 -3.05
CA ASP A 209 -17.88 16.58 -3.64
C ASP A 209 -17.46 17.85 -2.90
N ALA A 210 -17.30 17.78 -1.57
CA ALA A 210 -16.84 18.91 -0.76
C ALA A 210 -15.35 19.24 -0.99
N LEU A 211 -14.52 18.23 -1.25
CA LEU A 211 -13.08 18.41 -1.46
C LEU A 211 -12.73 18.78 -2.91
N THR A 212 -13.55 18.39 -3.90
CA THR A 212 -13.26 18.56 -5.32
C THR A 212 -13.01 20.02 -5.73
N PRO A 213 -13.84 21.01 -5.33
CA PRO A 213 -13.58 22.42 -5.67
C PRO A 213 -12.25 22.94 -5.11
N ILE A 214 -11.85 22.50 -3.91
CA ILE A 214 -10.58 22.89 -3.30
C ILE A 214 -9.41 22.31 -4.10
N ALA A 215 -9.52 21.02 -4.46
CA ALA A 215 -8.51 20.34 -5.26
C ALA A 215 -8.33 20.96 -6.66
N GLU A 216 -9.43 21.23 -7.36
CA GLU A 216 -9.38 21.84 -8.70
C GLU A 216 -8.87 23.30 -8.65
N SER A 217 -9.17 24.04 -7.59
CA SER A 217 -8.59 25.38 -7.38
C SER A 217 -7.08 25.32 -7.16
N LEU A 218 -6.59 24.37 -6.36
CA LEU A 218 -5.15 24.16 -6.16
C LEU A 218 -4.46 23.73 -7.45
N ALA A 219 -5.09 22.84 -8.21
CA ALA A 219 -4.61 22.37 -9.51
C ALA A 219 -4.39 23.55 -10.47
N ALA A 220 -5.40 24.43 -10.60
CA ALA A 220 -5.31 25.61 -11.45
C ALA A 220 -4.26 26.63 -10.97
N GLN A 221 -4.17 26.86 -9.65
CA GLN A 221 -3.26 27.86 -9.08
C GLN A 221 -1.78 27.48 -9.23
N TYR A 222 -1.46 26.19 -9.10
CA TYR A 222 -0.07 25.70 -9.10
C TYR A 222 0.32 25.01 -10.40
N GLU A 223 -0.56 24.99 -11.41
CA GLU A 223 -0.35 24.33 -12.69
C GLU A 223 -0.01 22.83 -12.54
N VAL A 224 -0.69 22.15 -11.60
CA VAL A 224 -0.53 20.72 -11.33
C VAL A 224 -1.85 20.00 -11.61
N GLN A 225 -1.81 18.75 -12.05
CA GLN A 225 -3.03 17.98 -12.30
C GLN A 225 -3.61 17.42 -11.01
N PHE A 226 -4.93 17.46 -10.84
CA PHE A 226 -5.59 16.69 -9.78
C PHE A 226 -5.85 15.26 -10.27
N GLY A 227 -5.15 14.28 -9.71
CA GLY A 227 -5.27 12.87 -10.06
C GLY A 227 -6.52 12.18 -9.51
N GLY A 228 -7.12 12.73 -8.44
CA GLY A 228 -8.33 12.20 -7.82
C GLY A 228 -8.14 11.75 -6.37
N PHE A 229 -9.10 10.94 -5.92
CA PHE A 229 -9.16 10.37 -4.58
C PHE A 229 -8.93 8.87 -4.63
N ASP A 230 -8.10 8.37 -3.71
CA ASP A 230 -8.04 6.95 -3.38
C ASP A 230 -8.83 6.72 -2.09
N PHE A 231 -10.03 6.15 -2.25
CA PHE A 231 -10.97 5.90 -1.17
C PHE A 231 -10.89 4.45 -0.68
N SER A 232 -9.71 4.03 -0.23
CA SER A 232 -9.47 2.62 0.15
C SER A 232 -9.90 2.23 1.57
N LEU A 233 -10.74 3.05 2.21
CA LEU A 233 -11.18 2.90 3.60
C LEU A 233 -10.02 2.53 4.54
N ALA A 234 -8.89 3.22 4.40
CA ALA A 234 -7.69 2.90 5.18
C ALA A 234 -8.00 2.98 6.68
N PRO A 235 -7.57 1.99 7.48
CA PRO A 235 -7.81 1.96 8.92
C PRO A 235 -6.77 2.76 9.71
N TYR A 236 -7.04 2.89 10.99
CA TYR A 236 -6.11 3.34 12.02
C TYR A 236 -6.24 2.35 13.20
N PRO A 237 -5.22 2.16 14.07
CA PRO A 237 -5.24 1.13 15.13
C PRO A 237 -6.16 1.49 16.32
N LEU A 238 -7.40 1.87 16.03
CA LEU A 238 -8.50 2.11 16.96
C LEU A 238 -9.75 1.35 16.47
N ASP A 239 -10.53 0.80 17.40
CA ASP A 239 -11.68 -0.05 17.06
C ASP A 239 -12.78 0.70 16.29
N ASP A 240 -12.92 2.00 16.51
CA ASP A 240 -13.85 2.87 15.77
C ASP A 240 -13.31 3.33 14.42
N GLU A 241 -12.04 3.09 14.13
CA GLU A 241 -11.37 3.35 12.84
C GLU A 241 -10.86 2.04 12.20
N SER A 242 -11.46 0.91 12.54
CA SER A 242 -11.08 -0.43 12.08
C SER A 242 -12.00 -0.93 10.96
N LEU A 243 -11.41 -1.32 9.83
CA LEU A 243 -12.12 -2.00 8.76
C LEU A 243 -12.47 -3.44 9.15
N GLY A 244 -11.65 -4.07 10.00
CA GLY A 244 -11.99 -5.33 10.67
C GLY A 244 -13.30 -5.22 11.47
N ALA A 245 -13.49 -4.15 12.24
CA ALA A 245 -14.74 -3.90 12.97
C ALA A 245 -15.93 -3.71 12.01
N ALA A 246 -15.76 -2.95 10.93
CA ALA A 246 -16.79 -2.78 9.91
C ALA A 246 -17.24 -4.11 9.28
N LEU A 247 -16.28 -5.01 9.00
CA LEU A 247 -16.57 -6.36 8.52
C LEU A 247 -17.34 -7.17 9.58
N GLU A 248 -16.97 -7.07 10.85
CA GLU A 248 -17.66 -7.81 11.93
C GLU A 248 -19.09 -7.34 12.18
N TYR A 249 -19.40 -6.07 11.95
CA TYR A 249 -20.79 -5.60 12.01
C TYR A 249 -21.70 -6.24 10.95
N ILE A 250 -21.13 -6.77 9.86
CA ILE A 250 -21.88 -7.41 8.78
C ILE A 250 -21.88 -8.94 8.93
N ALA A 251 -20.69 -9.53 9.08
CA ALA A 251 -20.49 -10.98 9.06
C ALA A 251 -20.47 -11.63 10.46
N GLY A 252 -20.45 -10.83 11.53
CA GLY A 252 -20.06 -11.30 12.86
C GLY A 252 -18.53 -11.48 12.97
N PRO A 253 -18.04 -12.04 14.09
CA PRO A 253 -16.60 -12.12 14.36
C PRO A 253 -15.80 -12.77 13.23
N ILE A 254 -14.66 -12.17 12.87
CA ILE A 254 -13.72 -12.73 11.90
C ILE A 254 -13.29 -14.13 12.39
N GLY A 255 -13.20 -15.07 11.45
CA GLY A 255 -13.06 -16.50 11.71
C GLY A 255 -14.38 -17.28 11.58
N ASN A 256 -15.51 -16.59 11.46
CA ASN A 256 -16.80 -17.16 11.03
C ASN A 256 -17.02 -17.01 9.52
N GLY A 257 -18.09 -17.63 8.99
CA GLY A 257 -18.49 -17.48 7.60
C GLY A 257 -19.09 -16.10 7.28
N GLY A 258 -19.05 -15.71 6.01
CA GLY A 258 -19.69 -14.47 5.53
C GLY A 258 -18.73 -13.29 5.29
N LEU A 259 -17.44 -13.44 5.60
CA LEU A 259 -16.45 -12.37 5.47
C LEU A 259 -16.28 -11.86 4.02
N VAL A 260 -16.30 -12.78 3.04
CA VAL A 260 -16.27 -12.42 1.60
C VAL A 260 -17.51 -11.62 1.21
N THR A 261 -18.68 -11.98 1.73
CA THR A 261 -19.94 -11.25 1.49
C THR A 261 -19.87 -9.85 2.09
N ALA A 262 -19.39 -9.71 3.33
CA ALA A 262 -19.21 -8.43 3.99
C ALA A 262 -18.25 -7.52 3.20
N ALA A 263 -17.08 -8.05 2.82
CA ALA A 263 -16.12 -7.31 2.01
C ALA A 263 -16.72 -6.87 0.66
N SER A 264 -17.47 -7.75 0.00
CA SER A 264 -18.11 -7.46 -1.28
C SER A 264 -19.18 -6.37 -1.16
N LEU A 265 -19.94 -6.33 -0.06
CA LEU A 265 -20.95 -5.30 0.19
C LEU A 265 -20.32 -3.91 0.40
N ILE A 266 -19.23 -3.84 1.16
CA ILE A 266 -18.49 -2.58 1.36
C ILE A 266 -17.89 -2.12 0.01
N MET A 267 -17.25 -3.04 -0.73
CA MET A 267 -16.72 -2.74 -2.06
C MET A 267 -17.80 -2.24 -3.02
N THR A 268 -18.98 -2.87 -3.02
CA THR A 268 -20.11 -2.43 -3.85
C THR A 268 -20.49 -0.99 -3.55
N ALA A 269 -20.52 -0.58 -2.27
CA ALA A 269 -20.81 0.79 -1.89
C ALA A 269 -19.74 1.77 -2.38
N ILE A 270 -18.45 1.38 -2.29
CA ILE A 270 -17.36 2.18 -2.84
C ILE A 270 -17.54 2.30 -4.35
N ASP A 271 -17.76 1.21 -5.09
CA ASP A 271 -17.91 1.19 -6.55
C ASP A 271 -19.11 1.99 -7.06
N MET A 272 -20.22 2.01 -6.31
CA MET A 272 -21.40 2.80 -6.65
C MET A 272 -21.17 4.32 -6.48
N ALA A 273 -20.25 4.73 -5.61
CA ALA A 273 -19.95 6.14 -5.40
C ALA A 273 -19.31 6.76 -6.66
N GLN A 274 -19.68 8.00 -6.97
CA GLN A 274 -19.23 8.70 -8.18
C GLN A 274 -18.29 9.81 -7.75
N PHE A 275 -17.02 9.69 -8.13
CA PHE A 275 -15.97 10.67 -7.83
C PHE A 275 -14.77 10.43 -8.75
N LYS A 276 -13.84 11.39 -8.82
CA LYS A 276 -12.59 11.24 -9.57
C LYS A 276 -11.68 10.23 -8.86
N ARG A 277 -11.62 8.99 -9.37
CA ARG A 277 -10.89 7.87 -8.75
C ARG A 277 -9.43 7.87 -9.12
N THR A 278 -8.59 7.45 -8.19
CA THR A 278 -7.21 7.03 -8.43
C THR A 278 -6.81 5.94 -7.44
N GLY A 279 -5.69 5.26 -7.73
CA GLY A 279 -5.16 4.18 -6.92
C GLY A 279 -6.11 2.99 -6.80
N PHE A 280 -6.27 2.44 -5.60
CA PHE A 280 -7.02 1.20 -5.37
C PHE A 280 -8.52 1.43 -5.28
N CYS A 281 -8.96 2.46 -4.55
CA CYS A 281 -10.36 2.68 -4.17
C CYS A 281 -11.04 1.38 -3.70
N GLY A 282 -10.43 0.68 -2.75
CA GLY A 282 -10.91 -0.64 -2.30
C GLY A 282 -10.97 -0.82 -0.78
N LEU A 283 -10.82 -2.06 -0.30
CA LEU A 283 -10.56 -2.31 1.13
C LEU A 283 -9.07 -2.47 1.35
N MET A 284 -8.51 -1.62 2.20
CA MET A 284 -7.17 -1.75 2.73
C MET A 284 -7.23 -2.60 4.00
N LEU A 285 -6.61 -3.80 3.98
CA LEU A 285 -6.60 -4.73 5.11
C LEU A 285 -5.19 -4.92 5.73
N PRO A 286 -4.52 -3.83 6.18
CA PRO A 286 -3.22 -3.88 6.81
C PRO A 286 -3.33 -4.49 8.19
N VAL A 287 -2.86 -5.72 8.38
CA VAL A 287 -3.09 -6.47 9.64
C VAL A 287 -2.59 -5.70 10.85
N LEU A 288 -1.38 -5.13 10.76
CA LEU A 288 -0.81 -4.36 11.86
C LEU A 288 -1.38 -2.94 12.00
N GLU A 289 -2.02 -2.34 10.98
CA GLU A 289 -2.57 -0.97 11.10
C GLU A 289 -4.05 -0.95 11.51
N ASP A 290 -4.65 -2.11 11.77
CA ASP A 290 -6.06 -2.26 12.14
C ASP A 290 -6.20 -3.06 13.44
N SER A 291 -6.82 -2.47 14.46
CA SER A 291 -6.90 -3.05 15.80
C SER A 291 -7.70 -4.35 15.89
N VAL A 292 -8.71 -4.55 15.04
CA VAL A 292 -9.52 -5.78 15.02
C VAL A 292 -8.81 -6.84 14.19
N LEU A 293 -8.25 -6.51 13.03
CA LEU A 293 -7.47 -7.47 12.25
C LEU A 293 -6.27 -7.99 13.05
N ALA A 294 -5.51 -7.10 13.70
CA ALA A 294 -4.38 -7.45 14.56
C ALA A 294 -4.79 -8.39 15.69
N ARG A 295 -5.91 -8.10 16.36
CA ARG A 295 -6.45 -8.94 17.45
C ARG A 295 -6.88 -10.32 16.95
N ARG A 296 -7.58 -10.38 15.81
CA ARG A 296 -8.05 -11.65 15.23
C ARG A 296 -6.91 -12.49 14.68
N ALA A 297 -5.85 -11.87 14.16
CA ALA A 297 -4.61 -12.56 13.85
C ALA A 297 -3.95 -13.14 15.11
N ALA A 298 -3.88 -12.37 16.20
CA ALA A 298 -3.34 -12.84 17.48
C ALA A 298 -4.14 -13.98 18.12
N GLU A 299 -5.46 -14.01 17.91
CA GLU A 299 -6.35 -15.10 18.33
C GLU A 299 -6.29 -16.33 17.41
N GLY A 300 -5.54 -16.27 16.30
CA GLY A 300 -5.48 -17.33 15.27
C GLY A 300 -6.78 -17.48 14.46
N LYS A 301 -7.65 -16.46 14.49
CA LYS A 301 -8.94 -16.39 13.79
C LYS A 301 -8.86 -15.79 12.40
N LEU A 302 -7.80 -15.03 12.13
CA LEU A 302 -7.46 -14.49 10.83
C LEU A 302 -6.13 -15.08 10.37
N GLN A 303 -6.12 -15.75 9.23
CA GLN A 303 -4.92 -16.34 8.63
C GLN A 303 -4.54 -15.62 7.33
N VAL A 304 -3.32 -15.83 6.85
CA VAL A 304 -2.85 -15.23 5.60
C VAL A 304 -3.71 -15.69 4.41
N GLN A 305 -4.24 -16.92 4.45
CA GLN A 305 -5.14 -17.45 3.42
C GLN A 305 -6.49 -16.72 3.40
N ASP A 306 -6.99 -16.28 4.55
CA ASP A 306 -8.24 -15.49 4.61
C ASP A 306 -8.04 -14.13 3.94
N LEU A 307 -6.86 -13.52 4.13
CA LEU A 307 -6.50 -12.24 3.49
C LEU A 307 -6.30 -12.40 1.98
N LEU A 308 -5.68 -13.50 1.52
CA LEU A 308 -5.62 -13.85 0.10
C LEU A 308 -7.02 -14.07 -0.50
N MET A 309 -7.91 -14.77 0.22
CA MET A 309 -9.29 -14.95 -0.19
C MET A 309 -10.04 -13.62 -0.28
N LEU A 310 -9.86 -12.72 0.69
CA LEU A 310 -10.45 -11.39 0.67
C LEU A 310 -9.89 -10.52 -0.46
N SER A 311 -8.61 -10.66 -0.78
CA SER A 311 -7.97 -10.00 -1.93
C SER A 311 -8.66 -10.35 -3.26
N ALA A 312 -9.40 -11.47 -3.33
CA ALA A 312 -10.20 -11.80 -4.50
C ALA A 312 -11.38 -10.83 -4.70
N VAL A 313 -11.91 -10.24 -3.63
CA VAL A 313 -13.05 -9.32 -3.66
C VAL A 313 -12.71 -7.89 -3.24
N CYS A 314 -11.53 -7.63 -2.67
CA CYS A 314 -11.07 -6.29 -2.30
C CYS A 314 -9.84 -5.80 -3.11
N GLY A 315 -9.23 -4.68 -2.67
CA GLY A 315 -8.39 -3.84 -3.54
C GLY A 315 -6.89 -3.75 -3.21
N THR A 316 -6.35 -4.32 -2.13
CA THR A 316 -4.96 -4.00 -1.70
C THR A 316 -3.99 -5.18 -1.66
N GLY A 317 -4.46 -6.41 -1.48
CA GLY A 317 -3.59 -7.59 -1.38
C GLY A 317 -3.20 -7.89 0.06
N LEU A 318 -1.94 -8.27 0.26
CA LEU A 318 -1.36 -8.59 1.56
C LEU A 318 -0.60 -7.39 2.09
N ASP A 319 -1.12 -6.75 3.14
CA ASP A 319 -0.55 -5.51 3.65
C ASP A 319 -0.19 -5.58 5.14
N CYS A 320 1.00 -5.06 5.50
CA CYS A 320 1.56 -5.13 6.85
C CYS A 320 1.39 -6.51 7.51
N ILE A 321 1.73 -7.60 6.80
CA ILE A 321 1.53 -8.97 7.29
C ILE A 321 2.68 -9.38 8.22
N PRO A 322 2.45 -9.63 9.52
CA PRO A 322 3.50 -10.02 10.45
C PRO A 322 3.90 -11.50 10.26
N LEU A 323 5.15 -11.72 9.86
CA LEU A 323 5.71 -13.04 9.57
C LEU A 323 6.87 -13.39 10.51
N ALA A 324 7.16 -14.69 10.61
CA ALA A 324 8.28 -15.17 11.41
C ALA A 324 9.61 -14.77 10.76
N GLY A 325 10.62 -14.46 11.56
CA GLY A 325 11.95 -14.09 11.04
C GLY A 325 12.68 -15.27 10.35
N ASP A 326 12.20 -16.49 10.59
CA ASP A 326 12.65 -17.74 9.96
C ASP A 326 11.62 -18.29 8.95
N VAL A 327 10.71 -17.45 8.43
CA VAL A 327 9.69 -17.85 7.44
C VAL A 327 10.31 -18.48 6.18
N GLY A 328 11.54 -18.09 5.82
CA GLY A 328 12.28 -18.64 4.69
C GLY A 328 11.88 -18.04 3.34
N VAL A 329 12.86 -17.90 2.45
CA VAL A 329 12.69 -17.29 1.12
C VAL A 329 11.66 -18.04 0.28
N GLU A 330 11.64 -19.38 0.34
CA GLU A 330 10.67 -20.20 -0.41
C GLU A 330 9.21 -19.91 -0.02
N ALA A 331 8.93 -19.69 1.27
CA ALA A 331 7.58 -19.35 1.72
C ALA A 331 7.17 -17.94 1.28
N LEU A 332 8.11 -16.98 1.29
CA LEU A 332 7.89 -15.64 0.75
C LEU A 332 7.60 -15.70 -0.75
N GLU A 333 8.40 -16.46 -1.52
CA GLU A 333 8.15 -16.69 -2.94
C GLU A 333 6.74 -17.21 -3.20
N ASN A 334 6.28 -18.19 -2.41
CA ASN A 334 4.94 -18.78 -2.58
C ASN A 334 3.82 -17.76 -2.34
N LEU A 335 3.95 -16.91 -1.32
CA LEU A 335 2.98 -15.82 -1.10
C LEU A 335 2.97 -14.82 -2.25
N LEU A 336 4.14 -14.43 -2.75
CA LEU A 336 4.26 -13.51 -3.88
C LEU A 336 3.66 -14.11 -5.17
N LEU A 337 3.83 -15.42 -5.39
CA LEU A 337 3.20 -16.15 -6.49
C LEU A 337 1.68 -16.11 -6.39
N ASP A 338 1.12 -16.38 -5.21
CA ASP A 338 -0.33 -16.35 -5.00
C ASP A 338 -0.91 -14.95 -5.24
N VAL A 339 -0.22 -13.91 -4.74
CA VAL A 339 -0.61 -12.50 -4.96
C VAL A 339 -0.56 -12.15 -6.45
N ALA A 340 0.54 -12.47 -7.14
CA ALA A 340 0.70 -12.22 -8.56
C ALA A 340 -0.36 -12.97 -9.40
N ALA A 341 -0.58 -14.24 -9.10
CA ALA A 341 -1.56 -15.07 -9.80
C ALA A 341 -2.99 -14.56 -9.60
N LEU A 342 -3.35 -14.20 -8.38
CA LEU A 342 -4.65 -13.64 -8.07
C LEU A 342 -4.87 -12.30 -8.77
N SER A 343 -3.85 -11.43 -8.75
CA SER A 343 -3.84 -10.13 -9.42
C SER A 343 -4.08 -10.26 -10.92
N LEU A 344 -3.32 -11.13 -11.61
CA LEU A 344 -3.46 -11.37 -13.05
C LEU A 344 -4.80 -12.01 -13.39
N ARG A 345 -5.22 -13.01 -12.62
CA ARG A 345 -6.46 -13.75 -12.89
C ARG A 345 -7.71 -12.88 -12.74
N LEU A 346 -7.70 -11.96 -11.79
CA LEU A 346 -8.79 -11.02 -11.52
C LEU A 346 -8.59 -9.64 -12.13
N ASN A 347 -7.48 -9.46 -12.85
CA ASN A 347 -7.19 -8.23 -13.57
C ASN A 347 -7.14 -6.99 -12.66
N LYS A 348 -6.64 -7.14 -11.44
CA LYS A 348 -6.68 -6.10 -10.39
C LYS A 348 -5.30 -5.78 -9.82
N PRO A 349 -5.06 -4.54 -9.37
CA PRO A 349 -3.84 -4.22 -8.64
C PRO A 349 -3.84 -4.96 -7.28
N LEU A 350 -2.73 -5.62 -6.92
CA LEU A 350 -2.51 -6.18 -5.59
C LEU A 350 -1.06 -5.95 -5.15
N THR A 351 -0.85 -5.95 -3.85
CA THR A 351 0.46 -5.77 -3.24
C THR A 351 0.79 -6.87 -2.27
N ALA A 352 2.07 -6.99 -1.95
CA ALA A 352 2.55 -7.74 -0.81
C ALA A 352 3.57 -6.90 -0.02
N ARG A 353 3.13 -6.32 1.10
CA ARG A 353 3.98 -5.75 2.15
C ARG A 353 4.08 -6.75 3.29
N LEU A 354 5.10 -7.60 3.21
CA LEU A 354 5.37 -8.69 4.15
C LEU A 354 6.41 -8.23 5.18
N MET A 355 6.15 -8.50 6.45
CA MET A 355 6.94 -8.03 7.59
C MET A 355 7.52 -9.22 8.38
N PRO A 356 8.61 -9.88 7.93
CA PRO A 356 9.32 -10.84 8.77
C PRO A 356 9.95 -10.13 9.97
N PHE A 357 9.71 -10.62 11.18
CA PHE A 357 10.28 -10.08 12.41
C PHE A 357 11.45 -10.95 12.90
N PRO A 358 12.71 -10.46 12.86
CA PRO A 358 13.87 -11.23 13.31
C PRO A 358 13.70 -11.78 14.73
N ASN A 359 14.17 -13.01 14.94
CA ASN A 359 14.11 -13.72 16.22
C ASN A 359 12.69 -13.99 16.76
N LYS A 360 11.64 -13.73 15.97
CA LYS A 360 10.26 -14.09 16.29
C LYS A 360 9.82 -15.32 15.52
N ARG A 361 9.08 -16.19 16.19
CA ARG A 361 8.46 -17.40 15.65
C ARG A 361 6.95 -17.22 15.57
N VAL A 362 6.30 -18.10 14.80
CA VAL A 362 4.83 -18.15 14.71
C VAL A 362 4.19 -18.18 16.10
N GLY A 363 3.25 -17.26 16.33
CA GLY A 363 2.55 -17.11 17.61
C GLY A 363 3.26 -16.24 18.66
N ASP A 364 4.49 -15.80 18.41
CA ASP A 364 5.18 -14.85 19.31
C ASP A 364 4.49 -13.48 19.27
N GLU A 365 4.50 -12.80 20.42
CA GLU A 365 3.93 -11.46 20.57
C GLU A 365 4.77 -10.39 19.88
N LEU A 366 4.05 -9.45 19.26
CA LEU A 366 4.57 -8.25 18.63
C LEU A 366 3.98 -7.05 19.36
N ASN A 367 4.84 -6.29 20.01
CA ASN A 367 4.49 -5.07 20.73
C ASN A 367 5.14 -3.90 20.02
N PHE A 368 4.35 -2.88 19.68
CA PHE A 368 4.79 -1.72 18.94
C PHE A 368 4.54 -0.45 19.74
N ASP A 369 5.52 0.45 19.73
CA ASP A 369 5.37 1.85 20.16
C ASP A 369 5.09 2.78 18.97
N PHE A 370 4.99 2.22 17.76
CA PHE A 370 4.71 2.96 16.54
C PHE A 370 3.21 3.26 16.44
N GLU A 371 2.84 4.55 16.35
CA GLU A 371 1.44 5.02 16.48
C GLU A 371 0.46 4.42 15.46
N PHE A 372 0.95 3.96 14.32
CA PHE A 372 0.12 3.37 13.27
C PHE A 372 -0.05 1.87 13.42
N PHE A 373 0.65 1.21 14.35
CA PHE A 373 0.60 -0.24 14.53
C PHE A 373 -0.14 -0.64 15.81
N ALA A 374 -0.99 -1.65 15.71
CA ALA A 374 -1.60 -2.37 16.80
C ALA A 374 -0.76 -3.61 17.16
N ASN A 375 -0.73 -3.96 18.45
CA ASN A 375 -0.08 -5.17 18.92
C ASN A 375 -0.78 -6.42 18.36
N SER A 376 0.01 -7.43 18.01
CA SER A 376 -0.49 -8.66 17.39
C SER A 376 0.44 -9.84 17.70
N LYS A 377 0.31 -10.93 16.94
CA LYS A 377 1.25 -12.06 16.94
C LYS A 377 1.71 -12.37 15.53
N VAL A 378 2.87 -13.00 15.45
CA VAL A 378 3.40 -13.54 14.19
C VAL A 378 2.44 -14.57 13.60
N MET A 379 2.05 -14.37 12.34
CA MET A 379 1.14 -15.24 11.60
C MET A 379 1.86 -16.44 10.98
N TYR A 380 1.13 -17.54 10.80
CA TYR A 380 1.60 -18.73 10.11
C TYR A 380 1.51 -18.59 8.59
N VAL A 381 2.52 -19.12 7.88
CA VAL A 381 2.53 -19.24 6.41
C VAL A 381 2.88 -20.68 6.03
N PRO A 382 2.13 -21.33 5.12
CA PRO A 382 2.49 -22.63 4.57
C PRO A 382 3.82 -22.57 3.81
N GLN A 383 4.74 -23.48 4.14
CA GLN A 383 6.11 -23.39 3.62
C GLN A 383 6.39 -24.23 2.37
N LYS A 384 5.69 -25.34 2.14
CA LYS A 384 6.04 -26.29 1.07
C LYS A 384 5.23 -26.07 -0.21
N ARG A 385 5.93 -25.96 -1.35
CA ARG A 385 5.35 -26.20 -2.68
C ARG A 385 5.75 -27.58 -3.21
N HIS A 386 4.92 -28.14 -4.09
CA HIS A 386 5.13 -29.49 -4.67
C HIS A 386 5.65 -29.48 -6.12
N PHE A 387 5.81 -28.32 -6.73
CA PHE A 387 6.31 -28.18 -8.10
C PHE A 387 7.57 -27.31 -8.13
N ASN A 388 8.48 -27.64 -9.04
CA ASN A 388 9.70 -26.87 -9.26
C ASN A 388 9.38 -25.69 -10.19
N LEU A 389 9.86 -24.51 -9.83
CA LEU A 389 9.83 -23.33 -10.69
C LEU A 389 11.15 -23.25 -11.46
N ASN A 390 11.06 -23.08 -12.77
CA ASN A 390 12.22 -22.70 -13.56
C ASN A 390 12.38 -21.17 -13.45
N THR A 391 13.41 -20.72 -12.75
CA THR A 391 13.55 -19.34 -12.26
C THR A 391 13.80 -18.30 -13.37
N SER A 392 13.89 -18.71 -14.63
CA SER A 392 14.02 -17.84 -15.80
C SER A 392 12.70 -17.44 -16.45
N ASP A 393 11.59 -18.06 -16.07
CA ASP A 393 10.39 -18.03 -16.90
C ASP A 393 9.41 -16.90 -16.53
N TYR A 394 8.68 -16.45 -17.54
CA TYR A 394 7.46 -15.68 -17.38
C TYR A 394 6.28 -16.64 -17.53
N ILE A 395 5.38 -16.68 -16.54
CA ILE A 395 4.19 -17.52 -16.61
C ILE A 395 3.00 -16.65 -17.04
N PRO A 396 2.38 -16.92 -18.20
CA PRO A 396 1.16 -16.23 -18.59
C PRO A 396 0.00 -16.70 -17.71
N ILE A 397 -0.65 -15.77 -17.02
CA ILE A 397 -1.94 -16.00 -16.36
C ILE A 397 -2.96 -15.10 -17.03
N VAL A 398 -3.93 -15.73 -17.69
CA VAL A 398 -4.99 -15.03 -18.41
C VAL A 398 -6.08 -14.63 -17.42
N SER A 399 -6.61 -13.42 -17.53
CA SER A 399 -7.76 -12.98 -16.76
C SER A 399 -8.98 -13.88 -17.02
N ARG A 400 -9.89 -13.96 -16.05
CA ARG A 400 -11.20 -14.57 -16.31
C ARG A 400 -11.91 -13.75 -17.40
N ARG A 401 -12.45 -14.44 -18.42
CA ARG A 401 -13.28 -13.82 -19.47
C ARG A 401 -14.63 -13.41 -18.93
#